data_AF-A0A917PGP0-F1
#
_entry.id   AF-A0A917PGP0-F1
#
_cell.length_a   1.000
_cell.length_b   1.000
_cell.length_c   1.000
_cell.angle_alpha   90.00
_cell.angle_beta   90.00
_cell.angle_gamma   90.00
#
_symmetry.space_group_name_H-M   'P 1'
#
loop_
_entity.id
_entity.type
_entity.pdbx_description
1 polymer ?
#
loop_
_entity_poly.entity_id
_entity_poly.type
_entity_poly.pdbx_seq_one_letter_code
_entity_poly.pdbx_strand_id
1 'polypeptide(L)'
;MIPVLVSALMWLLLACLLILRRGRGERSVTYAALVIAIAMTLNIDPIYVALDGLVGTANLVTLLADLALTVGVFFLGRGVMKASDHQPRFAQLALGTPALATALVSAVVAFFLIDRGSTTTTFMLDLGYQPAAAAYSVIHFAYYAIVLTAMAVLAARQLRVNRGVQLLPPASLVLGSAFGFALTAVVITMDVAHVAGNLDLMTAVSVAYNPLYLLTFLFLCFGFAGQPVARTLHARSRERATRALARELEPLWARATAVRPGISQSEDAPFHADDGETLLHRQVVEIRDAMIDTRVSFEVSDDERGLVERAERHLLGAGPGTAAWVAHGQPSVGWGKR
;
A
#
# COMPACT_ATOMS: atom_id res chain seq x y z
N MET A 1 -11.94 -17.51 -16.39
CA MET A 1 -12.26 -17.20 -14.96
C MET A 1 -11.18 -16.35 -14.27
N ILE A 2 -9.89 -16.63 -14.46
CA ILE A 2 -8.80 -15.86 -13.81
C ILE A 2 -8.79 -14.36 -14.18
N PRO A 3 -8.97 -13.94 -15.44
CA PRO A 3 -9.02 -12.51 -15.79
C PRO A 3 -10.12 -11.75 -15.04
N VAL A 4 -11.28 -12.39 -14.85
CA VAL A 4 -12.40 -11.84 -14.07
C VAL A 4 -12.02 -11.65 -12.60
N LEU A 5 -11.35 -12.64 -11.99
CA LEU A 5 -10.89 -12.53 -10.60
C LEU A 5 -9.87 -11.41 -10.43
N VAL A 6 -8.90 -11.30 -11.35
CA VAL A 6 -7.88 -10.26 -11.30
C VAL A 6 -8.50 -8.88 -11.51
N SER A 7 -9.41 -8.73 -12.48
CA SER A 7 -10.17 -7.49 -12.66
C SER A 7 -10.95 -7.12 -11.39
N ALA A 8 -11.69 -8.06 -10.80
CA ALA A 8 -12.45 -7.83 -9.57
C ALA A 8 -11.54 -7.39 -8.41
N LEU A 9 -10.38 -8.02 -8.26
CA LEU A 9 -9.39 -7.65 -7.24
C LEU A 9 -8.85 -6.23 -7.46
N MET A 10 -8.57 -5.84 -8.70
CA MET A 10 -8.09 -4.49 -9.04
C MET A 10 -9.16 -3.42 -8.79
N TRP A 11 -10.42 -3.70 -9.11
CA TRP A 11 -11.55 -2.83 -8.78
C TRP A 11 -11.76 -2.72 -7.27
N LEU A 12 -11.61 -3.82 -6.53
CA LEU A 12 -11.67 -3.82 -5.07
C LEU A 12 -10.53 -2.98 -4.46
N LEU A 13 -9.31 -3.10 -4.99
CA LEU A 13 -8.18 -2.25 -4.61
C LEU A 13 -8.51 -0.78 -4.85
N LEU A 14 -9.03 -0.43 -6.03
CA LEU A 14 -9.41 0.95 -6.35
C LEU A 14 -10.45 1.49 -5.36
N ALA A 15 -11.52 0.73 -5.09
CA ALA A 15 -12.55 1.10 -4.12
C ALA A 15 -11.94 1.31 -2.71
N CYS A 16 -11.08 0.39 -2.28
CA CYS A 16 -10.35 0.48 -1.02
C CYS A 16 -9.52 1.78 -0.93
N LEU A 17 -8.77 2.11 -1.99
CA LEU A 17 -7.96 3.32 -2.05
C LEU A 17 -8.81 4.59 -2.05
N LEU A 18 -9.93 4.62 -2.79
CA LEU A 18 -10.83 5.77 -2.83
C LEU A 18 -11.50 6.04 -1.47
N ILE A 19 -11.88 4.99 -0.76
CA ILE A 19 -12.52 5.10 0.57
C ILE A 19 -11.48 5.50 1.62
N LEU A 20 -10.33 4.83 1.69
CA LEU A 20 -9.37 4.98 2.79
C LEU A 20 -8.33 6.11 2.59
N ARG A 21 -8.18 6.63 1.37
CA ARG A 21 -7.27 7.76 1.06
C ARG A 21 -8.01 9.06 0.73
N ARG A 22 -9.31 9.14 1.02
CA ARG A 22 -10.13 10.34 0.77
C ARG A 22 -9.45 11.59 1.36
N GLY A 23 -9.21 12.60 0.52
CA GLY A 23 -8.62 13.88 0.93
C GLY A 23 -7.10 14.01 0.85
N ARG A 24 -6.34 12.96 0.48
CA ARG A 24 -4.88 13.09 0.30
C ARG A 24 -4.53 13.56 -1.12
N GLY A 25 -3.56 14.47 -1.24
CA GLY A 25 -3.10 15.01 -2.53
C GLY A 25 -2.42 13.98 -3.45
N GLU A 26 -1.97 12.85 -2.90
CA GLU A 26 -1.23 11.85 -3.67
C GLU A 26 -2.13 10.76 -4.26
N ARG A 27 -2.32 10.84 -5.58
CA ARG A 27 -3.25 9.98 -6.34
C ARG A 27 -2.59 8.99 -7.30
N SER A 28 -1.25 8.95 -7.38
CA SER A 28 -0.52 8.09 -8.33
C SER A 28 -0.90 6.61 -8.24
N VAL A 29 -0.96 6.05 -7.03
CA VAL A 29 -1.37 4.65 -6.80
C VAL A 29 -2.85 4.43 -7.16
N THR A 30 -3.71 5.41 -6.92
CA THR A 30 -5.13 5.34 -7.29
C THR A 30 -5.31 5.36 -8.81
N TYR A 31 -4.57 6.22 -9.52
CA TYR A 31 -4.57 6.25 -10.98
C TYR A 31 -3.98 4.96 -11.56
N ALA A 32 -2.90 4.44 -10.97
CA ALA A 32 -2.36 3.13 -11.33
C ALA A 32 -3.42 2.04 -11.20
N ALA A 33 -4.08 1.94 -10.05
CA ALA A 33 -5.12 0.94 -9.81
C ALA A 33 -6.29 1.06 -10.80
N LEU A 34 -6.73 2.29 -11.12
CA LEU A 34 -7.78 2.52 -12.11
C LEU A 34 -7.37 2.06 -13.51
N VAL A 35 -6.19 2.48 -13.98
CA VAL A 35 -5.72 2.15 -15.34
C VAL A 35 -5.50 0.64 -15.47
N ILE A 36 -4.92 -0.01 -14.46
CA ILE A 36 -4.76 -1.48 -14.44
C ILE A 36 -6.13 -2.17 -14.39
N ALA A 37 -7.08 -1.69 -13.57
CA ALA A 37 -8.42 -2.29 -13.52
C ALA A 37 -9.12 -2.23 -14.89
N ILE A 38 -8.99 -1.11 -15.61
CA ILE A 38 -9.49 -0.98 -16.98
C ILE A 38 -8.79 -1.98 -17.91
N ALA A 39 -7.46 -2.03 -17.90
CA ALA A 39 -6.68 -2.97 -18.71
C ALA A 39 -7.08 -4.44 -18.48
N MET A 40 -7.28 -4.83 -17.22
CA MET A 40 -7.72 -6.18 -16.85
C MET A 40 -9.16 -6.47 -17.26
N THR A 41 -10.02 -5.45 -17.26
CA THR A 41 -11.40 -5.56 -17.74
C THR A 41 -11.45 -5.74 -19.25
N LEU A 42 -10.59 -5.03 -19.99
CA LEU A 42 -10.46 -5.19 -21.45
C LEU A 42 -9.97 -6.58 -21.86
N ASN A 43 -9.27 -7.30 -20.97
CA ASN A 43 -8.81 -8.69 -21.18
C ASN A 43 -9.88 -9.76 -20.86
N ILE A 44 -11.11 -9.38 -20.54
CA ILE A 44 -12.21 -10.35 -20.33
C ILE A 44 -12.83 -10.70 -21.68
N ASP A 45 -12.79 -11.97 -22.10
CA ASP A 45 -13.10 -12.38 -23.48
C ASP A 45 -14.39 -11.79 -24.06
N PRO A 46 -15.56 -11.80 -23.38
CA PRO A 46 -16.77 -11.18 -23.91
C PRO A 46 -16.64 -9.66 -24.15
N ILE A 47 -15.93 -8.95 -23.26
CA ILE A 47 -15.70 -7.50 -23.36
C ILE A 47 -14.70 -7.22 -24.49
N TYR A 48 -13.62 -8.00 -24.52
CA TYR A 48 -12.59 -7.95 -25.53
C TYR A 48 -13.16 -8.10 -26.94
N VAL A 49 -13.87 -9.22 -27.20
CA VAL A 49 -14.43 -9.54 -28.53
C VAL A 49 -15.42 -8.47 -28.98
N ALA A 50 -16.27 -7.99 -28.07
CA ALA A 50 -17.24 -6.95 -28.39
C ALA A 50 -16.57 -5.64 -28.80
N LEU A 51 -15.53 -5.21 -28.07
CA LEU A 51 -14.82 -3.97 -28.38
C LEU A 51 -13.94 -4.09 -29.63
N ASP A 52 -13.24 -5.22 -29.81
CA ASP A 52 -12.36 -5.40 -30.97
C ASP A 52 -13.18 -5.49 -32.26
N GLY A 53 -14.39 -6.07 -32.19
CA GLY A 53 -15.38 -6.05 -33.25
C GLY A 53 -15.78 -4.64 -33.72
N LEU A 54 -15.81 -3.65 -32.82
CA LEU A 54 -16.14 -2.26 -33.15
C LEU A 54 -14.97 -1.50 -33.79
N VAL A 55 -13.74 -1.89 -33.49
CA VAL A 55 -12.51 -1.16 -33.88
C VAL A 55 -11.90 -1.70 -35.18
N GLY A 56 -12.32 -2.88 -35.65
CA GLY A 56 -11.92 -3.43 -36.95
C GLY A 56 -11.32 -4.84 -36.92
N THR A 57 -11.55 -5.61 -35.85
CA THR A 57 -11.24 -7.04 -35.73
C THR A 57 -9.77 -7.42 -35.94
N ALA A 58 -8.85 -6.63 -35.41
CA ALA A 58 -7.40 -6.77 -35.65
C ALA A 58 -6.58 -6.80 -34.35
N ASN A 59 -7.19 -7.27 -33.26
CA ASN A 59 -6.59 -7.39 -31.93
C ASN A 59 -6.09 -6.05 -31.37
N LEU A 60 -6.67 -4.93 -31.81
CA LEU A 60 -6.27 -3.58 -31.37
C LEU A 60 -6.62 -3.33 -29.90
N VAL A 61 -7.68 -3.99 -29.41
CA VAL A 61 -8.04 -3.93 -27.98
C VAL A 61 -6.96 -4.59 -27.12
N THR A 62 -6.26 -5.62 -27.61
CA THR A 62 -5.12 -6.24 -26.90
C THR A 62 -4.01 -5.23 -26.70
N LEU A 63 -3.62 -4.52 -27.77
CA LEU A 63 -2.62 -3.47 -27.69
C LEU A 63 -3.04 -2.38 -26.69
N LEU A 64 -4.28 -1.89 -26.77
CA LEU A 64 -4.78 -0.87 -25.84
C LEU A 64 -4.73 -1.35 -24.38
N ALA A 65 -5.12 -2.60 -24.12
CA ALA A 65 -5.09 -3.18 -22.80
C ALA A 65 -3.66 -3.31 -22.27
N ASP A 66 -2.71 -3.77 -23.08
CA ASP A 66 -1.32 -3.97 -22.68
C ASP A 66 -0.56 -2.64 -22.49
N LEU A 67 -0.82 -1.65 -23.34
CA LEU A 67 -0.30 -0.29 -23.14
C LEU A 67 -0.86 0.35 -21.87
N ALA A 68 -2.17 0.19 -21.62
CA ALA A 68 -2.79 0.65 -20.38
C ALA A 68 -2.17 -0.05 -19.17
N LEU A 69 -2.00 -1.38 -19.20
CA LEU A 69 -1.34 -2.13 -18.14
C LEU A 69 0.08 -1.62 -17.87
N THR A 70 0.85 -1.37 -18.93
CA THR A 70 2.22 -0.83 -18.85
C THR A 70 2.26 0.54 -18.18
N VAL A 71 1.37 1.45 -18.58
CA VAL A 71 1.23 2.77 -17.95
C VAL A 71 0.80 2.64 -16.49
N GLY A 72 -0.13 1.72 -16.21
CA GLY A 72 -0.61 1.43 -14.86
C GLY A 72 0.51 0.95 -13.94
N VAL A 73 1.31 -0.02 -14.39
CA VAL A 73 2.48 -0.56 -13.68
C VAL A 73 3.53 0.53 -13.44
N PHE A 74 3.77 1.40 -14.41
CA PHE A 74 4.66 2.56 -14.23
C PHE A 74 4.19 3.47 -13.08
N PHE A 75 2.92 3.88 -13.08
CA PHE A 75 2.37 4.72 -12.01
C PHE A 75 2.41 4.02 -10.66
N LEU A 76 2.24 2.69 -10.65
CA LEU A 76 2.33 1.86 -9.45
C LEU A 76 3.74 1.94 -8.85
N GLY A 77 4.76 1.69 -9.67
CA GLY A 77 6.17 1.78 -9.25
C GLY A 77 6.56 3.19 -8.80
N ARG A 78 6.12 4.23 -9.52
CA ARG A 78 6.28 5.65 -9.11
C ARG A 78 5.63 5.94 -7.75
N GLY A 79 4.46 5.35 -7.49
CA GLY A 79 3.77 5.45 -6.21
C GLY A 79 4.58 4.87 -5.06
N VAL A 80 5.22 3.72 -5.26
CA VAL A 80 6.12 3.10 -4.25
C VAL A 80 7.39 3.94 -4.06
N MET A 81 8.01 4.39 -5.14
CA MET A 81 9.25 5.18 -5.07
C MET A 81 9.07 6.50 -4.34
N LYS A 82 7.94 7.19 -4.55
CA LYS A 82 7.64 8.45 -3.85
C LYS A 82 7.41 8.24 -2.35
N ALA A 83 6.96 7.06 -1.95
CA ALA A 83 6.76 6.69 -0.55
C ALA A 83 8.06 6.24 0.15
N SER A 84 9.21 6.25 -0.53
CA SER A 84 10.50 5.87 0.03
C SER A 84 11.41 7.08 0.18
N ASP A 85 11.99 7.25 1.37
CA ASP A 85 12.91 8.36 1.70
C ASP A 85 14.24 8.30 0.94
N HIS A 86 14.62 7.12 0.44
CA HIS A 86 15.88 6.92 -0.27
C HIS A 86 15.66 6.20 -1.59
N GLN A 87 15.87 6.92 -2.69
CA GLN A 87 15.58 6.45 -4.04
C GLN A 87 16.88 5.99 -4.72
N PRO A 88 17.10 4.68 -4.89
CA PRO A 88 18.30 4.19 -5.57
C PRO A 88 18.26 4.61 -7.05
N ARG A 89 19.43 4.98 -7.60
CA ARG A 89 19.56 5.45 -9.00
C ARG A 89 18.95 4.48 -10.01
N PHE A 90 19.11 3.17 -9.78
CA PHE A 90 18.49 2.15 -10.63
C PHE A 90 16.96 2.25 -10.65
N ALA A 91 16.32 2.41 -9.49
CA ALA A 91 14.86 2.55 -9.43
C ALA A 91 14.38 3.85 -10.09
N GLN A 92 15.16 4.94 -9.98
CA GLN A 92 14.85 6.20 -10.67
C GLN A 92 14.92 6.07 -12.19
N LEU A 93 15.93 5.36 -12.70
CA LEU A 93 16.10 5.11 -14.12
C LEU A 93 15.01 4.17 -14.65
N ALA A 94 14.77 3.06 -13.95
CA ALA A 94 13.73 2.07 -14.27
C ALA A 94 12.32 2.69 -14.29
N LEU A 95 12.04 3.59 -13.34
CA LEU A 95 10.78 4.33 -13.22
C LEU A 95 10.85 5.71 -13.88
N GLY A 96 11.75 5.88 -14.85
CA GLY A 96 11.87 7.09 -15.64
C GLY A 96 10.85 7.11 -16.78
N THR A 97 10.33 8.30 -17.09
CA THR A 97 9.56 8.54 -18.32
C THR A 97 10.23 8.02 -19.60
N PRO A 98 11.56 8.15 -19.81
CA PRO A 98 12.18 7.61 -21.02
C PRO A 98 12.09 6.08 -21.08
N ALA A 99 12.24 5.37 -19.96
CA ALA A 99 12.12 3.91 -19.95
C ALA A 99 10.70 3.45 -20.33
N LEU A 100 9.68 4.13 -19.80
CA LEU A 100 8.29 3.90 -20.21
C LEU A 100 8.08 4.20 -21.69
N ALA A 101 8.52 5.37 -22.16
CA ALA A 101 8.34 5.77 -23.56
C ALA A 101 8.99 4.77 -24.52
N THR A 102 10.22 4.32 -24.23
CA THR A 102 10.90 3.29 -25.01
C THR A 102 10.13 1.97 -25.00
N ALA A 103 9.62 1.52 -23.85
CA ALA A 103 8.83 0.29 -23.78
C ALA A 103 7.54 0.38 -24.61
N LEU A 104 6.79 1.49 -24.49
CA LEU A 104 5.55 1.70 -25.24
C LEU A 104 5.79 1.79 -26.75
N VAL A 105 6.80 2.57 -27.18
CA VAL A 105 7.13 2.71 -28.62
C VAL A 105 7.58 1.37 -29.19
N SER A 106 8.48 0.66 -28.50
CA SER A 106 8.95 -0.65 -28.94
C SER A 106 7.81 -1.67 -29.02
N ALA A 107 6.90 -1.68 -28.05
CA ALA A 107 5.72 -2.55 -28.05
C ALA A 107 4.78 -2.24 -29.22
N VAL A 108 4.49 -0.96 -29.46
CA VAL A 108 3.66 -0.53 -30.61
C VAL A 108 4.30 -0.95 -31.92
N VAL A 109 5.60 -0.70 -32.10
CA VAL A 109 6.32 -1.11 -33.31
C VAL A 109 6.28 -2.63 -33.48
N ALA A 110 6.59 -3.40 -32.43
CA ALA A 110 6.55 -4.85 -32.48
C ALA A 110 5.14 -5.37 -32.84
N PHE A 111 4.10 -4.79 -32.26
CA PHE A 111 2.71 -5.15 -32.52
C PHE A 111 2.31 -4.97 -33.99
N PHE A 112 2.71 -3.87 -34.62
CA PHE A 112 2.42 -3.63 -36.04
C PHE A 112 3.24 -4.48 -37.01
N LEU A 113 4.29 -5.15 -36.53
CA LEU A 113 5.06 -6.13 -37.32
C LEU A 113 4.46 -7.55 -37.25
N ILE A 114 3.45 -7.79 -36.41
CA ILE A 114 2.75 -9.08 -36.31
C ILE A 114 1.76 -9.21 -37.46
N ASP A 115 1.74 -10.38 -38.09
CA ASP A 115 0.61 -10.77 -38.94
C ASP A 115 -0.56 -11.17 -38.05
N ARG A 116 -1.45 -10.20 -37.77
CA ARG A 116 -2.45 -10.26 -36.70
C ARG A 116 -3.69 -11.08 -37.04
N GLY A 117 -3.97 -11.30 -38.33
CA GLY A 117 -5.21 -11.95 -38.78
C GLY A 117 -6.47 -11.33 -38.17
N SER A 118 -7.45 -12.18 -37.86
CA SER A 118 -8.69 -11.81 -37.18
C SER A 118 -8.55 -11.76 -35.66
N THR A 119 -9.54 -11.18 -34.99
CA THR A 119 -9.66 -11.19 -33.52
C THR A 119 -9.50 -12.60 -32.93
N THR A 120 -8.62 -12.74 -31.95
CA THR A 120 -8.42 -13.95 -31.14
C THR A 120 -8.39 -13.60 -29.65
N THR A 121 -8.96 -14.47 -28.82
CA THR A 121 -8.91 -14.37 -27.36
C THR A 121 -7.66 -15.05 -26.78
N THR A 122 -6.92 -15.79 -27.59
CA THR A 122 -5.72 -16.54 -27.22
C THR A 122 -4.50 -16.02 -27.98
N PHE A 123 -4.34 -14.69 -28.07
CA PHE A 123 -3.34 -13.99 -28.89
C PHE A 123 -1.94 -14.62 -28.91
N MET A 124 -1.34 -14.88 -27.74
CA MET A 124 0.02 -15.45 -27.66
C MET A 124 0.08 -16.96 -27.94
N LEU A 125 -1.03 -17.69 -27.83
CA LEU A 125 -1.09 -19.09 -28.26
C LEU A 125 -1.31 -19.21 -29.78
N ASP A 126 -2.01 -18.26 -30.37
CA ASP A 126 -2.33 -18.30 -31.80
C ASP A 126 -1.24 -17.65 -32.65
N LEU A 127 -0.64 -16.57 -32.18
CA LEU A 127 0.33 -15.76 -32.92
C LEU A 127 1.75 -15.83 -32.34
N GLY A 128 1.94 -16.46 -31.17
CA GLY A 128 3.23 -16.48 -30.46
C GLY A 128 4.37 -17.22 -31.16
N TYR A 129 4.07 -18.02 -32.19
CA TYR A 129 5.09 -18.62 -33.06
C TYR A 129 5.83 -17.57 -33.89
N GLN A 130 5.25 -16.38 -34.09
CA GLN A 130 5.86 -15.30 -34.84
C GLN A 130 6.92 -14.57 -33.98
N PRO A 131 8.14 -14.35 -34.48
CA PRO A 131 9.16 -13.60 -33.75
C PRO A 131 8.73 -12.19 -33.31
N ALA A 132 7.88 -11.52 -34.10
CA ALA A 132 7.32 -10.21 -33.74
C ALA A 132 6.40 -10.27 -32.52
N ALA A 133 5.58 -11.33 -32.39
CA ALA A 133 4.69 -11.53 -31.25
C ALA A 133 5.46 -11.89 -29.98
N ALA A 134 6.49 -12.74 -30.10
CA ALA A 134 7.42 -13.01 -29.01
C ALA A 134 8.15 -11.74 -28.56
N ALA A 135 8.67 -10.93 -29.49
CA ALA A 135 9.31 -9.65 -29.16
C ALA A 135 8.35 -8.69 -28.45
N TYR A 136 7.11 -8.59 -28.93
CA TYR A 136 6.04 -7.80 -28.31
C TYR A 136 5.81 -8.21 -26.84
N SER A 137 5.60 -9.50 -26.58
CA SER A 137 5.42 -10.05 -25.23
C SER A 137 6.64 -9.81 -24.34
N VAL A 138 7.84 -10.12 -24.85
CA VAL A 138 9.10 -9.92 -24.14
C VAL A 138 9.29 -8.45 -23.73
N ILE A 139 8.95 -7.48 -24.58
CA ILE A 139 9.05 -6.05 -24.25
C ILE A 139 8.16 -5.71 -23.04
N HIS A 140 6.89 -6.14 -23.04
CA HIS A 140 5.97 -5.89 -21.93
C HIS A 140 6.45 -6.55 -20.63
N PHE A 141 6.73 -7.86 -20.67
CA PHE A 141 7.13 -8.60 -19.48
C PHE A 141 8.51 -8.20 -18.96
N ALA A 142 9.47 -7.87 -19.82
CA ALA A 142 10.75 -7.32 -19.38
C ALA A 142 10.57 -5.97 -18.67
N TYR A 143 9.72 -5.09 -19.19
CA TYR A 143 9.40 -3.83 -18.52
C TYR A 143 8.72 -4.06 -17.16
N TYR A 144 7.76 -5.00 -17.09
CA TYR A 144 7.11 -5.36 -15.83
C TYR A 144 8.13 -5.90 -14.82
N ALA A 145 9.03 -6.79 -15.23
CA ALA A 145 10.09 -7.30 -14.36
C ALA A 145 10.99 -6.17 -13.84
N ILE A 146 11.41 -5.23 -14.69
CA ILE A 146 12.21 -4.07 -14.28
C ILE A 146 11.48 -3.26 -13.19
N VAL A 147 10.20 -2.94 -13.39
CA VAL A 147 9.40 -2.17 -12.43
C VAL A 147 9.17 -2.95 -11.13
N LEU A 148 8.82 -4.24 -11.23
CA LEU A 148 8.59 -5.11 -10.08
C LEU A 148 9.87 -5.33 -9.27
N THR A 149 11.01 -5.50 -9.91
CA THR A 149 12.31 -5.57 -9.22
C THR A 149 12.61 -4.28 -8.48
N ALA A 150 12.41 -3.11 -9.11
CA ALA A 150 12.57 -1.82 -8.44
C ALA A 150 11.62 -1.69 -7.22
N MET A 151 10.35 -2.11 -7.37
CA MET A 151 9.39 -2.16 -6.27
C MET A 151 9.81 -3.11 -5.15
N ALA A 152 10.30 -4.31 -5.48
CA ALA A 152 10.78 -5.29 -4.51
C ALA A 152 11.94 -4.73 -3.68
N VAL A 153 12.90 -4.05 -4.32
CA VAL A 153 14.02 -3.40 -3.63
C VAL A 153 13.54 -2.34 -2.65
N LEU A 154 12.57 -1.51 -3.05
CA LEU A 154 12.00 -0.46 -2.19
C LEU A 154 11.19 -1.06 -1.03
N ALA A 155 10.37 -2.07 -1.29
CA ALA A 155 9.57 -2.75 -0.28
C ALA A 155 10.43 -3.56 0.71
N ALA A 156 11.48 -4.23 0.25
CA ALA A 156 12.41 -4.97 1.10
C ALA A 156 13.17 -4.07 2.08
N ARG A 157 13.39 -2.80 1.73
CA ARG A 157 13.93 -1.81 2.68
C ARG A 157 12.92 -1.45 3.75
N GLN A 158 11.65 -1.27 3.39
CA GLN A 158 10.58 -0.99 4.36
C GLN A 158 10.39 -2.13 5.36
N LEU A 159 10.65 -3.38 4.95
CA LEU A 159 10.66 -4.53 5.87
C LEU A 159 11.68 -4.41 7.01
N ARG A 160 12.80 -3.71 6.79
CA ARG A 160 13.83 -3.53 7.83
C ARG A 160 13.46 -2.46 8.85
N VAL A 161 12.58 -1.54 8.47
CA VAL A 161 12.22 -0.36 9.29
C VAL A 161 10.90 -0.60 10.04
N ASN A 162 9.93 -1.23 9.39
CA ASN A 162 8.61 -1.45 9.99
C ASN A 162 8.66 -2.58 11.03
N ARG A 163 7.78 -2.52 12.05
CA ARG A 163 7.62 -3.58 13.06
C ARG A 163 6.15 -3.98 13.20
N GLY A 164 5.92 -5.21 13.64
CA GLY A 164 4.57 -5.75 13.89
C GLY A 164 3.69 -5.77 12.64
N VAL A 165 2.41 -5.40 12.78
CA VAL A 165 1.40 -5.45 11.69
C VAL A 165 1.79 -4.59 10.48
N GLN A 166 2.64 -3.59 10.65
CA GLN A 166 3.11 -2.73 9.55
C GLN A 166 4.11 -3.43 8.60
N LEU A 167 4.55 -4.65 8.93
CA LEU A 167 5.38 -5.51 8.07
C LEU A 167 4.56 -6.20 6.97
N LEU A 168 3.27 -6.43 7.18
CA LEU A 168 2.44 -7.19 6.23
C LEU A 168 2.37 -6.53 4.85
N PRO A 169 2.15 -5.20 4.73
CA PRO A 169 2.09 -4.58 3.41
C PRO A 169 3.41 -4.67 2.60
N PRO A 170 4.58 -4.28 3.13
CA PRO A 170 5.83 -4.42 2.37
C PRO A 170 6.22 -5.89 2.13
N ALA A 171 5.91 -6.82 3.03
CA ALA A 171 6.15 -8.26 2.80
C ALA A 171 5.34 -8.76 1.60
N SER A 172 4.08 -8.36 1.54
CA SER A 172 3.18 -8.69 0.45
C SER A 172 3.66 -8.10 -0.88
N LEU A 173 4.14 -6.84 -0.89
CA LEU A 173 4.72 -6.24 -2.10
C LEU A 173 5.97 -6.99 -2.59
N VAL A 174 6.84 -7.44 -1.68
CA VAL A 174 8.01 -8.25 -2.04
C VAL A 174 7.58 -9.59 -2.64
N LEU A 175 6.64 -10.30 -2.00
CA LEU A 175 6.10 -11.57 -2.51
C LEU A 175 5.45 -11.42 -3.87
N GLY A 176 4.57 -10.42 -4.06
CA GLY A 176 3.92 -10.15 -5.33
C GLY A 176 4.92 -9.82 -6.44
N SER A 177 5.95 -9.04 -6.12
CA SER A 177 7.03 -8.72 -7.08
C SER A 177 7.88 -9.95 -7.44
N ALA A 178 8.15 -10.84 -6.48
CA ALA A 178 8.86 -12.10 -6.73
C ALA A 178 8.05 -13.04 -7.62
N PHE A 179 6.74 -13.19 -7.38
CA PHE A 179 5.86 -13.95 -8.27
C PHE A 179 5.79 -13.34 -9.67
N GLY A 180 5.73 -12.02 -9.81
CA GLY A 180 5.71 -11.37 -11.11
C GLY A 180 7.03 -11.48 -11.88
N PHE A 181 8.16 -11.52 -11.17
CA PHE A 181 9.45 -11.84 -11.78
C PHE A 181 9.50 -13.30 -12.27
N ALA A 182 9.03 -14.25 -11.45
CA ALA A 182 8.92 -15.65 -11.86
C ALA A 182 7.96 -15.82 -13.05
N LEU A 183 6.84 -15.10 -13.06
CA LEU A 183 5.90 -15.08 -14.18
C LEU A 183 6.57 -14.58 -15.46
N THR A 184 7.39 -13.53 -15.36
CA THR A 184 8.15 -13.02 -16.52
C THR A 184 9.08 -14.08 -17.08
N ALA A 185 9.79 -14.82 -16.22
CA ALA A 185 10.66 -15.92 -16.67
C ALA A 185 9.86 -17.03 -17.37
N VAL A 186 8.69 -17.39 -16.84
CA VAL A 186 7.76 -18.36 -17.45
C VAL A 186 7.32 -17.89 -18.83
N VAL A 187 6.87 -16.65 -18.97
CA VAL A 187 6.38 -16.11 -20.26
C VAL A 187 7.50 -16.03 -21.29
N ILE A 188 8.67 -15.49 -20.93
CA ILE A 188 9.81 -15.43 -21.87
C ILE A 188 10.22 -16.84 -22.31
N THR A 189 10.20 -17.82 -21.40
CA THR A 189 10.49 -19.22 -21.74
C THR A 189 9.45 -19.78 -22.70
N MET A 190 8.16 -19.50 -22.48
CA MET A 190 7.08 -19.89 -23.39
C MET A 190 7.25 -19.25 -24.77
N ASP A 191 7.56 -17.95 -24.84
CA ASP A 191 7.74 -17.22 -26.10
C ASP A 191 8.90 -17.82 -26.91
N VAL A 192 10.05 -18.06 -26.27
CA VAL A 192 11.21 -18.68 -26.93
C VAL A 192 10.90 -20.11 -27.37
N ALA A 193 10.22 -20.90 -26.53
CA ALA A 193 9.83 -22.26 -26.87
C ALA A 193 8.86 -22.30 -28.06
N HIS A 194 7.91 -21.38 -28.10
CA HIS A 194 6.92 -21.30 -29.17
C HIS A 194 7.56 -20.91 -30.51
N VAL A 195 8.42 -19.90 -30.53
CA VAL A 195 9.18 -19.49 -31.73
C VAL A 195 10.13 -20.60 -32.20
N ALA A 196 10.70 -21.37 -31.27
CA ALA A 196 11.55 -22.51 -31.59
C ALA A 196 10.77 -23.77 -32.03
N GLY A 197 9.43 -23.74 -32.01
CA GLY A 197 8.57 -24.89 -32.33
C GLY A 197 8.54 -25.97 -31.24
N ASN A 198 9.08 -25.72 -30.05
CA ASN A 198 9.09 -26.66 -28.93
C ASN A 198 7.81 -26.52 -28.08
N LEU A 199 6.71 -27.06 -28.61
CA LEU A 199 5.39 -26.97 -27.96
C LEU A 199 5.29 -27.77 -26.66
N ASP A 200 6.08 -28.83 -26.51
CA ASP A 200 6.13 -29.63 -25.27
C ASP A 200 6.66 -28.80 -24.11
N LEU A 201 7.79 -28.09 -24.32
CA LEU A 201 8.34 -27.19 -23.32
C LEU A 201 7.38 -26.02 -23.02
N MET A 202 6.81 -25.42 -24.06
CA MET A 202 5.82 -24.34 -23.90
C MET A 202 4.66 -24.78 -23.01
N THR A 203 4.10 -25.97 -23.28
CA THR A 203 2.97 -26.52 -22.54
C THR A 203 3.36 -26.86 -21.10
N ALA A 204 4.51 -27.50 -20.89
CA ALA A 204 5.01 -27.84 -19.55
C ALA A 204 5.18 -26.60 -18.66
N VAL A 205 5.73 -25.51 -19.21
CA VAL A 205 5.96 -24.25 -18.49
C VAL A 205 4.65 -23.47 -18.28
N SER A 206 3.69 -23.57 -19.22
CA SER A 206 2.40 -22.86 -19.14
C SER A 206 1.58 -23.17 -17.89
N VAL A 207 1.77 -24.35 -17.27
CA VAL A 207 1.08 -24.75 -16.03
C VAL A 207 1.33 -23.75 -14.90
N ALA A 208 2.51 -23.13 -14.86
CA ALA A 208 2.87 -22.15 -13.84
C ALA A 208 2.29 -20.75 -14.10
N TYR A 209 1.88 -20.43 -15.34
CA TYR A 209 1.45 -19.09 -15.74
C TYR A 209 0.26 -18.59 -14.91
N ASN A 210 -0.83 -19.35 -14.91
CA ASN A 210 -2.09 -18.96 -14.28
C ASN A 210 -1.96 -18.75 -12.75
N PRO A 211 -1.34 -19.67 -11.98
CA PRO A 211 -1.09 -19.46 -10.56
C PRO A 211 -0.20 -18.24 -10.29
N LEU A 212 0.92 -18.09 -11.01
CA LEU A 212 1.84 -16.98 -10.80
C LEU A 212 1.20 -15.63 -11.13
N TYR A 213 0.41 -15.57 -12.20
CA TYR A 213 -0.37 -14.39 -12.58
C TYR A 213 -1.32 -13.97 -11.45
N LEU A 214 -2.14 -14.90 -10.95
CA LEU A 214 -3.08 -14.62 -9.87
C LEU A 214 -2.36 -14.19 -8.57
N LEU A 215 -1.32 -14.92 -8.16
CA LEU A 215 -0.56 -14.61 -6.94
C LEU A 215 0.13 -13.24 -7.03
N THR A 216 0.68 -12.89 -8.20
CA THR A 216 1.28 -11.58 -8.43
C THR A 216 0.29 -10.46 -8.13
N PHE A 217 -0.89 -10.49 -8.75
CA PHE A 217 -1.91 -9.47 -8.53
C PHE A 217 -2.47 -9.50 -7.10
N LEU A 218 -2.71 -10.69 -6.53
CA LEU A 218 -3.20 -10.87 -5.17
C LEU A 218 -2.31 -10.18 -4.14
N PHE A 219 -1.02 -10.50 -4.16
CA PHE A 219 -0.05 -9.95 -3.21
C PHE A 219 0.23 -8.47 -3.48
N LEU A 220 0.28 -8.02 -4.74
CA LEU A 220 0.41 -6.58 -5.01
C LEU A 220 -0.79 -5.80 -4.47
N CYS A 221 -2.03 -6.27 -4.72
CA CYS A 221 -3.23 -5.61 -4.21
C CYS A 221 -3.27 -5.57 -2.69
N PHE A 222 -2.93 -6.69 -2.02
CA PHE A 222 -2.85 -6.73 -0.57
C PHE A 222 -1.77 -5.79 -0.02
N GLY A 223 -0.61 -5.71 -0.67
CA GLY A 223 0.45 -4.76 -0.32
C GLY A 223 0.03 -3.30 -0.41
N PHE A 224 -0.66 -2.90 -1.48
CA PHE A 224 -1.12 -1.52 -1.66
C PHE A 224 -2.33 -1.15 -0.79
N ALA A 225 -3.26 -2.07 -0.57
CA ALA A 225 -4.40 -1.87 0.32
C ALA A 225 -3.99 -1.94 1.81
N GLY A 226 -2.99 -2.74 2.13
CA GLY A 226 -2.62 -3.04 3.52
C GLY A 226 -2.14 -1.81 4.31
N GLN A 227 -1.36 -0.92 3.70
CA GLN A 227 -0.90 0.31 4.36
C GLN A 227 -2.07 1.24 4.79
N PRO A 228 -2.97 1.67 3.89
CA PRO A 228 -4.09 2.51 4.29
C PRO A 228 -5.04 1.79 5.26
N VAL A 229 -5.32 0.50 5.07
CA VAL A 229 -6.15 -0.31 5.98
C VAL A 229 -5.54 -0.32 7.38
N ALA A 230 -4.28 -0.70 7.52
CA ALA A 230 -3.58 -0.78 8.80
C ALA A 230 -3.60 0.59 9.51
N ARG A 231 -3.34 1.69 8.80
CA ARG A 231 -3.40 3.05 9.37
C ARG A 231 -4.79 3.40 9.88
N THR A 232 -5.84 3.13 9.10
CA THR A 232 -7.22 3.41 9.55
C THR A 232 -7.65 2.54 10.72
N LEU A 233 -7.21 1.28 10.79
CA LEU A 233 -7.47 0.41 11.93
C LEU A 233 -6.75 0.91 13.18
N HIS A 234 -5.49 1.34 13.06
CA HIS A 234 -4.75 1.95 14.17
C HIS A 234 -5.38 3.27 14.64
N ALA A 235 -5.78 4.15 13.72
CA ALA A 235 -6.44 5.40 14.07
C ALA A 235 -7.76 5.15 14.84
N ARG A 236 -8.60 4.24 14.35
CA ARG A 236 -9.85 3.85 15.03
C ARG A 236 -9.61 3.16 16.37
N SER A 237 -8.60 2.30 16.45
CA SER A 237 -8.22 1.65 17.72
C SER A 237 -7.74 2.67 18.73
N ARG A 238 -6.91 3.64 18.30
CA ARG A 238 -6.41 4.72 19.15
C ARG A 238 -7.55 5.61 19.63
N GLU A 239 -8.46 6.00 18.75
CA GLU A 239 -9.66 6.78 19.08
C GLU A 239 -10.57 6.05 20.07
N ARG A 240 -10.78 4.73 19.90
CA ARG A 240 -11.54 3.91 20.87
C ARG A 240 -10.83 3.84 22.22
N ALA A 241 -9.51 3.64 22.24
CA ALA A 241 -8.73 3.63 23.47
C ALA A 241 -8.78 5.00 24.17
N THR A 242 -8.66 6.11 23.42
CA THR A 242 -8.81 7.47 23.94
C THR A 242 -10.18 7.66 24.58
N ARG A 243 -11.26 7.27 23.90
CA ARG A 243 -12.63 7.37 24.44
C ARG A 243 -12.86 6.48 25.66
N ALA A 244 -12.28 5.28 25.69
CA ALA A 244 -12.39 4.38 26.83
C ALA A 244 -11.68 4.97 28.06
N LEU A 245 -10.43 5.41 27.88
CA LEU A 245 -9.66 6.07 28.94
C LEU A 245 -10.35 7.34 29.46
N ALA A 246 -10.91 8.16 28.56
CA ALA A 246 -11.60 9.38 28.96
C ALA A 246 -12.87 9.08 29.79
N ARG A 247 -13.60 8.01 29.46
CA ARG A 247 -14.77 7.55 30.24
C ARG A 247 -14.36 6.95 31.59
N GLU A 248 -13.25 6.21 31.63
CA GLU A 248 -12.72 5.65 32.88
C GLU A 248 -12.21 6.74 33.83
N LEU A 249 -11.64 7.83 33.29
CA LEU A 249 -11.13 8.97 34.06
C LEU A 249 -12.21 9.96 34.51
N GLU A 250 -13.37 9.99 33.84
CA GLU A 250 -14.49 10.90 34.15
C GLU A 250 -14.85 10.99 35.64
N PRO A 251 -15.05 9.89 36.41
CA PRO A 251 -15.39 9.99 37.84
C PRO A 251 -14.27 10.60 38.69
N LEU A 252 -13.01 10.29 38.36
CA LEU A 252 -11.84 10.83 39.06
C LEU A 252 -11.66 12.32 38.74
N TRP A 253 -11.88 12.69 37.48
CA TRP A 253 -11.84 14.06 37.01
C TRP A 253 -12.94 14.90 37.67
N ALA A 254 -14.18 14.40 37.75
CA ALA A 254 -15.27 15.09 38.43
C ALA A 254 -14.96 15.35 39.92
N ARG A 255 -14.32 14.38 40.61
CA ARG A 255 -13.84 14.58 41.99
C ARG A 255 -12.73 15.62 42.06
N ALA A 256 -11.73 15.56 41.17
CA ALA A 256 -10.64 16.52 41.13
C ALA A 256 -11.15 17.96 40.93
N THR A 257 -12.06 18.16 39.97
CA THR A 257 -12.66 19.45 39.63
C THR A 257 -13.56 19.99 40.73
N ALA A 258 -14.19 19.10 41.53
CA ALA A 258 -15.00 19.52 42.68
C ALA A 258 -14.16 20.16 43.79
N VAL A 259 -12.93 19.66 44.02
CA VAL A 259 -12.05 20.21 45.07
C VAL A 259 -11.12 21.32 44.56
N ARG A 260 -10.80 21.30 43.28
CA ARG A 260 -10.06 22.36 42.59
C ARG A 260 -10.77 22.70 41.28
N PRO A 261 -11.71 23.66 41.27
CA PRO A 261 -12.30 24.15 40.03
C PRO A 261 -11.20 24.65 39.12
N GLY A 262 -11.01 24.01 37.96
CA GLY A 262 -9.99 24.43 37.01
C GLY A 262 -10.19 25.88 36.56
N ILE A 263 -9.12 26.61 36.27
CA ILE A 263 -9.14 27.99 35.77
C ILE A 263 -10.03 28.14 34.51
N SER A 264 -10.20 27.05 33.76
CA SER A 264 -11.05 26.89 32.58
C SER A 264 -12.55 26.71 32.84
N GLN A 265 -13.03 26.85 34.09
CA GLN A 265 -14.46 27.08 34.36
C GLN A 265 -14.85 28.56 34.22
N SER A 266 -13.91 29.44 33.89
CA SER A 266 -14.24 30.77 33.36
C SER A 266 -14.89 30.59 31.98
N GLU A 267 -16.19 30.80 31.94
CA GLU A 267 -17.05 30.89 30.76
C GLU A 267 -16.36 31.73 29.67
N ASP A 268 -16.17 31.16 28.46
CA ASP A 268 -16.03 31.83 27.14
C ASP A 268 -15.03 31.20 26.14
N ALA A 269 -14.35 30.09 26.48
CA ALA A 269 -13.61 29.35 25.46
C ALA A 269 -14.53 28.34 24.75
N PRO A 270 -14.78 28.45 23.43
CA PRO A 270 -15.59 27.48 22.69
C PRO A 270 -14.87 26.12 22.72
N PHE A 271 -15.31 25.24 23.62
CA PHE A 271 -14.76 23.91 23.77
C PHE A 271 -15.38 23.00 22.71
N HIS A 272 -14.60 22.67 21.69
CA HIS A 272 -14.97 21.62 20.75
C HIS A 272 -14.73 20.24 21.41
N ALA A 273 -15.73 19.78 22.17
CA ALA A 273 -15.78 18.45 22.80
C ALA A 273 -15.67 17.27 21.82
N ASP A 274 -15.64 17.53 20.51
CA ASP A 274 -15.54 16.51 19.46
C ASP A 274 -14.15 15.86 19.36
N ASP A 275 -13.09 16.49 19.90
CA ASP A 275 -11.76 15.89 19.92
C ASP A 275 -11.46 15.18 21.25
N GLY A 276 -11.62 13.85 21.24
CA GLY A 276 -11.40 13.01 22.42
C GLY A 276 -9.96 13.03 22.95
N GLU A 277 -8.96 13.32 22.13
CA GLU A 277 -7.56 13.43 22.59
C GLU A 277 -7.35 14.70 23.42
N THR A 278 -7.96 15.81 23.00
CA THR A 278 -7.99 17.08 23.76
C THR A 278 -8.73 16.92 25.09
N LEU A 279 -9.88 16.23 25.11
CA LEU A 279 -10.61 15.93 26.34
C LEU A 279 -9.76 15.09 27.31
N LEU A 280 -9.16 14.00 26.82
CA LEU A 280 -8.32 13.12 27.63
C LEU A 280 -7.10 13.85 28.20
N HIS A 281 -6.44 14.68 27.37
CA HIS A 281 -5.30 15.50 27.82
C HIS A 281 -5.69 16.43 28.97
N ARG A 282 -6.83 17.09 28.84
CA ARG A 282 -7.35 17.99 29.87
C ARG A 282 -7.67 17.27 31.18
N GLN A 283 -8.39 16.15 31.12
CA GLN A 283 -8.71 15.35 32.31
C GLN A 283 -7.45 14.96 33.07
N VAL A 284 -6.41 14.50 32.36
CA VAL A 284 -5.12 14.13 32.95
C VAL A 284 -4.44 15.31 33.64
N VAL A 285 -4.38 16.48 33.00
CA VAL A 285 -3.74 17.68 33.56
C VAL A 285 -4.48 18.16 34.82
N GLU A 286 -5.81 18.25 34.78
CA GLU A 286 -6.60 18.74 35.91
C GLU A 286 -6.54 17.79 37.12
N ILE A 287 -6.52 16.46 36.89
CA ILE A 287 -6.30 15.48 37.94
C ILE A 287 -4.89 15.61 38.54
N ARG A 288 -3.85 15.75 37.71
CA ARG A 288 -2.46 15.93 38.18
C ARG A 288 -2.28 17.19 39.02
N ASP A 289 -2.89 18.28 38.59
CA ASP A 289 -2.86 19.52 39.35
C ASP A 289 -3.52 19.36 40.72
N ALA A 290 -4.69 18.71 40.80
CA ALA A 290 -5.37 18.46 42.07
C ALA A 290 -4.55 17.56 43.01
N MET A 291 -3.76 16.64 42.47
CA MET A 291 -2.85 15.79 43.26
C MET A 291 -1.64 16.54 43.82
N ILE A 292 -1.16 17.58 43.13
CA ILE A 292 0.04 18.34 43.53
C ILE A 292 -0.33 19.51 44.47
N ASP A 293 -1.55 20.04 44.36
CA ASP A 293 -1.99 21.18 45.14
C ASP A 293 -2.15 20.82 46.64
N THR A 294 -1.16 21.21 47.45
CA THR A 294 -1.14 20.95 48.89
C THR A 294 -2.22 21.71 49.67
N ARG A 295 -2.97 22.63 49.04
CA ARG A 295 -4.08 23.37 49.66
C ARG A 295 -5.37 22.56 49.67
N VAL A 296 -5.40 21.44 48.96
CA VAL A 296 -6.58 20.65 48.67
C VAL A 296 -6.35 19.20 49.13
N SER A 297 -7.30 18.60 49.85
CA SER A 297 -7.24 17.18 50.20
C SER A 297 -7.82 16.33 49.07
N PHE A 298 -6.96 15.84 48.17
CA PHE A 298 -7.35 14.96 47.08
C PHE A 298 -6.58 13.63 47.18
N GLU A 299 -7.22 12.63 47.80
CA GLU A 299 -6.67 11.29 47.89
C GLU A 299 -7.03 10.46 46.66
N VAL A 300 -6.03 9.78 46.11
CA VAL A 300 -6.12 8.96 44.90
C VAL A 300 -5.64 7.56 45.26
N SER A 301 -6.43 6.54 44.94
CA SER A 301 -6.04 5.15 45.17
C SER A 301 -4.91 4.72 44.22
N ASP A 302 -4.23 3.61 44.53
CA ASP A 302 -3.18 3.07 43.65
C ASP A 302 -3.73 2.67 42.27
N ASP A 303 -4.97 2.16 42.20
CA ASP A 303 -5.65 1.82 40.95
C ASP A 303 -5.95 3.06 40.10
N GLU A 304 -6.41 4.14 40.73
CA GLU A 304 -6.69 5.43 40.10
C GLU A 304 -5.40 6.08 39.58
N ARG A 305 -4.31 6.00 40.35
CA ARG A 305 -2.99 6.47 39.92
C ARG A 305 -2.49 5.68 38.70
N GLY A 306 -2.66 4.35 38.71
CA GLY A 306 -2.34 3.49 37.57
C GLY A 306 -3.17 3.81 36.31
N LEU A 307 -4.43 4.24 36.48
CA LEU A 307 -5.27 4.70 35.36
C LEU A 307 -4.76 6.00 34.74
N VAL A 308 -4.38 6.99 35.55
CA VAL A 308 -3.80 8.27 35.07
C VAL A 308 -2.50 8.01 34.31
N GLU A 309 -1.61 7.17 34.84
CA GLU A 309 -0.35 6.81 34.18
C GLU A 309 -0.54 6.06 32.86
N ARG A 310 -1.59 5.23 32.74
CA ARG A 310 -1.96 4.59 31.46
C ARG A 310 -2.42 5.63 30.44
N ALA A 311 -3.22 6.62 30.86
CA ALA A 311 -3.69 7.68 29.99
C ALA A 311 -2.55 8.62 29.55
N GLU A 312 -1.65 9.00 30.45
CA GLU A 312 -0.43 9.77 30.12
C GLU A 312 0.42 9.03 29.08
N ARG A 313 0.68 7.73 29.28
CA ARG A 313 1.44 6.92 28.32
C ARG A 313 0.76 6.86 26.95
N HIS A 314 -0.57 6.71 26.92
CA HIS A 314 -1.34 6.70 25.68
C HIS A 314 -1.25 8.04 24.92
N LEU A 315 -1.31 9.17 25.63
CA LEU A 315 -1.14 10.52 25.05
C LEU A 315 0.28 10.74 24.51
N LEU A 316 1.30 10.25 25.21
CA LEU A 316 2.70 10.32 24.79
C LEU A 316 3.04 9.38 23.62
N GLY A 317 2.10 8.54 23.16
CA GLY A 317 2.34 7.51 22.14
C GLY A 317 3.22 6.36 22.63
N ALA A 318 3.43 6.27 23.94
CA ALA A 318 4.22 5.25 24.60
C ALA A 318 3.36 3.99 24.81
N GLY A 319 3.54 2.99 23.94
CA GLY A 319 2.91 1.68 24.12
C GLY A 319 3.28 1.04 25.48
N PRO A 320 2.56 -0.02 25.92
CA PRO A 320 2.67 -0.61 27.26
C PRO A 320 4.00 -1.34 27.60
N GLY A 321 5.15 -0.89 27.08
CA GLY A 321 6.48 -1.49 27.32
C GLY A 321 7.65 -0.53 27.56
N THR A 322 7.43 0.80 27.59
CA THR A 322 8.52 1.79 27.79
C THR A 322 8.79 2.14 29.27
N ALA A 323 8.18 1.43 30.21
CA ALA A 323 8.29 1.72 31.64
C ALA A 323 9.67 1.45 32.27
N ALA A 324 10.63 0.86 31.54
CA ALA A 324 11.90 0.45 32.14
C ALA A 324 13.04 1.50 32.06
N TRP A 325 12.85 2.69 31.45
CA TRP A 325 13.99 3.60 31.21
C TRP A 325 13.90 5.00 31.81
N VAL A 326 12.81 5.35 32.50
CA VAL A 326 12.68 6.69 33.13
C VAL A 326 12.92 6.64 34.65
N ALA A 327 12.94 5.46 35.27
CA ALA A 327 13.22 5.29 36.68
C ALA A 327 14.72 5.05 36.93
N HIS A 328 15.56 6.06 36.68
CA HIS A 328 16.79 6.36 37.45
C HIS A 328 17.45 7.61 36.88
N GLY A 329 16.86 8.78 37.15
CA GLY A 329 17.61 10.02 37.17
C GLY A 329 18.59 9.99 38.33
N GLN A 330 19.88 9.82 38.05
CA GLN A 330 20.96 10.23 38.94
C GLN A 330 21.61 11.52 38.41
N PRO A 331 22.18 12.35 39.30
CA PRO A 331 22.43 13.76 39.07
C PRO A 331 23.77 14.04 38.38
N SER A 332 23.80 15.20 37.72
CA SER A 332 24.93 16.00 37.25
C SER A 332 26.35 15.61 37.71
N VAL A 333 27.26 15.43 36.73
CA VAL A 333 28.67 15.83 36.83
C VAL A 333 29.11 16.38 35.47
N GLY A 334 29.66 17.61 35.47
CA GLY A 334 30.13 18.30 34.28
C GLY A 334 31.56 17.94 33.85
N TRP A 335 32.11 18.83 33.01
CA TRP A 335 33.44 18.84 32.36
C TRP A 335 33.50 17.98 31.09
N GLY A 336 34.01 18.41 29.94
CA GLY A 336 34.80 19.57 29.54
C GLY A 336 35.50 19.22 28.22
N LYS A 337 35.65 20.20 27.32
CA LYS A 337 36.50 20.27 26.11
C LYS A 337 37.33 19.01 25.73
N ARG A 338 37.16 18.55 24.49
CA ARG A 338 38.13 18.69 23.37
C ARG A 338 37.47 18.27 22.06
#